data_AF-A0A1C3N4W1-F1
#
_entry.id   AF-A0A1C3N4W1-F1
#
_cell.length_a   1.000
_cell.length_b   1.000
_cell.length_c   1.000
_cell.angle_alpha   90.00
_cell.angle_beta   90.00
_cell.angle_gamma   90.00
#
_symmetry.space_group_name_H-M   'P 1'
#
loop_
_entity.id
_entity.type
_entity.pdbx_description
1 polymer ?
#
loop_
_entity_poly.entity_id
_entity_poly.type
_entity_poly.pdbx_seq_one_letter_code
_entity_poly.pdbx_strand_id
1 'polypeptide(L)'
;MFTRRTFLTASGGIVFAGGLLLAGDAPRSAGAVLLPSPSGGDDTAALNAALRAGAGGLVRGPRGAHYQVSAPLVVHSGTTVIMSGCRVTLVAGSACNLLTNAAVAAGGRDRDITVVGGTWVRAHGVGGTGPDLHSLRWRRVDGLALKGLAVETASDKYAISLGDVTDATVARIRFATHSDGVHIQGPAARTTISGIRGTTGDDTVAITPRDWQAYDDVWGPVTDTVIEDVNAASLAALVKVLGGSPETAALRTTVRGVTGLAGNNVIWVGDDTADWRTTGGRVDDLLVEGIAAATLPGRGGVLHVNGSAVGTVRVRGVRVEGPGRDQPQVRVAPLRPATVDALTVEDVDVEQLGPVPLVAVGPTATVRRLLLDGVTVAGTSAGTSAGASPSASIAQVAGVVDDLTVRAVSMAAAADSHLLDLPGWAADATVRRADLTDLRVVGGGLVTAIAGTHTLPRVDVANAITVGMAWLVDLNTRTDLHLSNVTMEETPGGVVNVRGHGAAVVHGSGLRSTPGSRGVAIAAGGSLVSYAPDLAVDVSELVRADGSRATNTNPRLSCGTGPVVCAGLTWQHVETGATY
;
A
#
# COMPACT_ATOMS: atom_id res chain seq x y z
N MET A 1 2.62 24.37 64.65
CA MET A 1 2.18 23.50 65.74
C MET A 1 2.72 22.09 65.44
N PHE A 2 3.75 21.67 66.21
CA PHE A 2 4.21 20.30 66.54
C PHE A 2 4.27 19.21 65.43
N THR A 3 5.35 18.44 65.19
CA THR A 3 6.72 18.39 65.75
C THR A 3 7.57 17.41 64.93
N ARG A 4 8.88 17.70 64.84
CA ARG A 4 9.97 16.77 64.50
C ARG A 4 9.96 15.53 65.41
N ARG A 5 10.28 14.36 64.86
CA ARG A 5 10.76 13.21 65.63
C ARG A 5 12.23 12.92 65.31
N THR A 6 13.00 12.91 66.38
CA THR A 6 14.41 12.55 66.50
C THR A 6 14.51 11.07 66.88
N PHE A 7 15.45 10.32 66.31
CA PHE A 7 16.05 9.11 66.89
C PHE A 7 17.51 9.09 66.39
N LEU A 8 18.48 9.59 67.17
CA LEU A 8 19.25 8.89 68.20
C LEU A 8 19.95 7.61 67.71
N THR A 9 21.25 7.81 67.54
CA THR A 9 22.39 6.91 67.44
C THR A 9 22.34 5.69 68.36
N ALA A 10 22.73 4.54 67.83
CA ALA A 10 23.34 3.46 68.60
C ALA A 10 24.62 2.99 67.88
N SER A 11 25.72 3.13 68.60
CA SER A 11 27.06 2.67 68.32
C SER A 11 27.16 1.15 68.45
N GLY A 12 27.80 0.50 67.49
CA GLY A 12 28.17 -0.91 67.56
C GLY A 12 29.25 -1.19 66.51
N GLY A 13 30.51 -1.16 66.93
CA GLY A 13 31.65 -1.55 66.10
C GLY A 13 31.84 -3.06 66.09
N ILE A 14 32.08 -3.62 64.90
CA ILE A 14 32.77 -4.89 64.69
C ILE A 14 33.77 -4.65 63.55
N VAL A 15 35.02 -5.08 63.75
CA VAL A 15 36.18 -4.93 62.86
C VAL A 15 36.49 -6.28 62.18
N PHE A 16 37.15 -6.20 61.02
CA PHE A 16 37.78 -7.24 60.16
C PHE A 16 36.88 -7.82 59.06
N ALA A 17 37.30 -7.98 57.80
CA ALA A 17 38.60 -7.91 57.14
C ALA A 17 38.40 -7.60 55.63
N GLY A 18 39.48 -7.27 54.94
CA GLY A 18 39.50 -6.79 53.56
C GLY A 18 38.76 -7.66 52.54
N GLY A 19 37.94 -6.99 51.73
CA GLY A 19 37.43 -7.47 50.46
C GLY A 19 37.62 -6.37 49.42
N LEU A 20 38.41 -6.67 48.40
CA LEU A 20 38.56 -5.85 47.20
C LEU A 20 37.16 -5.68 46.57
N LEU A 21 36.52 -4.54 46.81
CA LEU A 21 35.30 -4.14 46.10
C LEU A 21 35.72 -3.83 44.67
N LEU A 22 35.45 -4.79 43.77
CA LEU A 22 35.30 -4.54 42.35
C LEU A 22 34.40 -3.31 42.20
N ALA A 23 34.95 -2.26 41.60
CA ALA A 23 34.21 -1.08 41.23
C ALA A 23 33.05 -1.54 40.32
N GLY A 24 31.86 -1.66 40.92
CA GLY A 24 30.63 -1.74 40.17
C GLY A 24 30.52 -0.46 39.35
N ASP A 25 30.30 -0.64 38.04
CA ASP A 25 30.04 0.41 37.07
C ASP A 25 28.78 1.20 37.45
N ALA A 26 28.93 2.09 38.42
CA ALA A 26 28.03 3.22 38.56
C ALA A 26 28.23 4.08 37.31
N PRO A 27 27.14 4.52 36.63
CA PRO A 27 27.27 5.40 35.48
C PRO A 27 28.00 6.65 35.93
N ARG A 28 29.23 6.84 35.44
CA ARG A 28 29.93 8.10 35.60
C ARG A 28 29.03 9.16 34.99
N SER A 29 28.50 10.05 35.82
CA SER A 29 28.04 11.36 35.37
C SER A 29 29.26 12.16 34.90
N ALA A 30 29.87 11.73 33.80
CA ALA A 30 30.91 12.47 33.13
C ALA A 30 30.26 13.70 32.51
N GLY A 31 30.77 14.89 32.83
CA GLY A 31 30.35 16.12 32.18
C GLY A 31 30.43 15.99 30.65
N ALA A 32 29.63 16.76 29.94
CA ALA A 32 29.60 16.72 28.49
C ALA A 32 31.00 16.93 27.89
N VAL A 33 31.44 16.02 27.01
CA VAL A 33 32.65 16.22 26.22
C VAL A 33 32.32 17.17 25.07
N LEU A 34 33.02 18.29 25.01
CA LEU A 34 32.89 19.25 23.91
C LEU A 34 33.78 18.82 22.75
N LEU A 35 33.24 18.82 21.54
CA LEU A 35 34.05 18.68 20.33
C LEU A 35 34.96 19.92 20.19
N PRO A 36 36.18 19.76 19.67
CA PRO A 36 37.12 20.87 19.47
C PRO A 36 36.56 21.89 18.47
N SER A 37 37.07 23.12 18.49
CA SER A 37 36.79 24.08 17.41
C SER A 37 37.28 23.52 16.06
N PRO A 38 36.60 23.81 14.94
CA PRO A 38 37.08 23.42 13.62
C PRO A 38 38.49 23.96 13.35
N SER A 39 39.34 23.13 12.78
CA SER A 39 40.74 23.48 12.45
C SER A 39 40.86 24.31 11.18
N GLY A 40 39.83 24.30 10.32
CA GLY A 40 39.89 24.84 8.96
C GLY A 40 40.47 23.86 7.92
N GLY A 41 40.84 22.65 8.36
CA GLY A 41 41.21 21.52 7.51
C GLY A 41 40.50 20.24 7.98
N ASP A 42 41.15 19.08 7.84
CA ASP A 42 40.56 17.81 8.24
C ASP A 42 40.51 17.63 9.78
N ASP A 43 39.30 17.62 10.32
CA ASP A 43 38.99 17.52 11.74
C ASP A 43 38.80 16.06 12.23
N THR A 44 38.86 15.08 11.32
CA THR A 44 38.50 13.67 11.59
C THR A 44 39.15 13.11 12.85
N ALA A 45 40.47 13.24 12.97
CA ALA A 45 41.21 12.65 14.09
C ALA A 45 40.81 13.27 15.43
N ALA A 46 40.65 14.60 15.47
CA ALA A 46 40.30 15.33 16.68
C ALA A 46 38.85 15.04 17.12
N LEU A 47 37.93 14.95 16.15
CA LEU A 47 36.53 14.60 16.41
C LEU A 47 36.39 13.16 16.90
N ASN A 48 37.06 12.19 16.27
CA ASN A 48 37.03 10.80 16.71
C ASN A 48 37.70 10.61 18.07
N ALA A 49 38.74 11.37 18.40
CA ALA A 49 39.33 11.38 19.74
C ALA A 49 38.32 11.86 20.80
N ALA A 50 37.58 12.93 20.50
CA ALA A 50 36.54 13.45 21.39
C ALA A 50 35.33 12.51 21.52
N LEU A 51 34.87 11.91 20.42
CA LEU A 51 33.80 10.89 20.42
C LEU A 51 34.19 9.67 21.26
N ARG A 52 35.44 9.22 21.16
CA ARG A 52 35.96 8.12 21.99
C ARG A 52 36.06 8.52 23.46
N ALA A 53 36.51 9.73 23.76
CA ALA A 53 36.63 10.23 25.12
C ALA A 53 35.26 10.41 25.81
N GLY A 54 34.22 10.75 25.03
CA GLY A 54 32.84 10.88 25.51
C GLY A 54 31.97 9.63 25.35
N ALA A 55 32.56 8.48 25.02
CA ALA A 55 31.84 7.22 24.86
C ALA A 55 31.06 6.87 26.14
N GLY A 56 29.81 6.43 25.99
CA GLY A 56 28.91 6.15 27.12
C GLY A 56 28.32 7.38 27.81
N GLY A 57 28.53 8.58 27.25
CA GLY A 57 28.06 9.84 27.82
C GLY A 57 27.55 10.83 26.77
N LEU A 58 27.65 12.12 27.09
CA LEU A 58 27.20 13.20 26.22
C LEU A 58 28.39 13.84 25.49
N VAL A 59 28.33 13.88 24.16
CA VAL A 59 29.26 14.61 23.29
C VAL A 59 28.51 15.76 22.61
N ARG A 60 29.11 16.97 22.56
CA ARG A 60 28.43 18.15 22.01
C ARG A 60 29.33 18.97 21.10
N GLY A 61 28.83 19.27 19.90
CA GLY A 61 29.42 20.21 18.97
C GLY A 61 29.19 21.68 19.37
N PRO A 62 30.16 22.59 19.17
CA PRO A 62 29.97 24.02 19.29
C PRO A 62 28.99 24.54 18.23
N ARG A 63 28.05 25.39 18.63
CA ARG A 63 27.09 25.99 17.69
C ARG A 63 27.84 26.83 16.65
N GLY A 64 27.48 26.67 15.38
CA GLY A 64 28.13 27.37 14.26
C GLY A 64 29.43 26.72 13.79
N ALA A 65 29.82 25.56 14.34
CA ALA A 65 31.01 24.86 13.88
C ALA A 65 30.80 24.26 12.48
N HIS A 66 31.82 24.41 11.61
CA HIS A 66 31.89 23.83 10.28
C HIS A 66 33.07 22.88 10.21
N TYR A 67 32.82 21.59 10.36
CA TYR A 67 33.84 20.56 10.34
C TYR A 67 34.03 19.99 8.94
N GLN A 68 35.29 19.66 8.62
CA GLN A 68 35.62 18.86 7.46
C GLN A 68 36.16 17.50 7.93
N VAL A 69 35.72 16.42 7.30
CA VAL A 69 36.17 15.07 7.65
C VAL A 69 36.58 14.30 6.41
N SER A 70 37.60 13.46 6.51
CA SER A 70 38.09 12.57 5.43
C SER A 70 37.90 11.08 5.73
N ALA A 71 37.53 10.74 6.97
CA ALA A 71 37.16 9.39 7.38
C ALA A 71 35.89 9.39 8.23
N PRO A 72 35.24 8.23 8.42
CA PRO A 72 34.00 8.15 9.19
C PRO A 72 34.20 8.66 10.62
N LEU A 73 33.25 9.48 11.06
CA LEU A 73 33.08 9.74 12.49
C LEU A 73 32.43 8.51 13.14
N VAL A 74 33.00 8.02 14.24
CA VAL A 74 32.60 6.77 14.88
C VAL A 74 31.95 7.05 16.22
N VAL A 75 30.67 6.71 16.35
CA VAL A 75 29.92 6.82 17.61
C VAL A 75 29.93 5.48 18.34
N HIS A 76 30.14 5.53 19.66
CA HIS A 76 30.23 4.35 20.51
C HIS A 76 28.92 4.12 21.29
N SER A 77 28.73 2.90 21.79
CA SER A 77 27.61 2.54 22.66
C SER A 77 27.38 3.53 23.82
N GLY A 78 26.12 3.75 24.19
CA GLY A 78 25.69 4.61 25.30
C GLY A 78 25.91 6.11 25.06
N THR A 79 26.24 6.52 23.83
CA THR A 79 26.65 7.89 23.54
C THR A 79 25.51 8.71 22.94
N THR A 80 25.30 9.90 23.48
CA THR A 80 24.47 10.94 22.86
C THR A 80 25.36 12.01 22.23
N VAL A 81 25.23 12.24 20.93
CA VAL A 81 25.95 13.28 20.18
C VAL A 81 24.99 14.40 19.79
N ILE A 82 25.23 15.62 20.29
CA ILE A 82 24.43 16.81 19.95
C ILE A 82 25.22 17.68 18.98
N MET A 83 24.75 17.75 17.74
CA MET A 83 25.33 18.51 16.63
C MET A 83 24.43 19.67 16.17
N SER A 84 23.42 20.06 16.95
CA SER A 84 22.50 21.14 16.58
C SER A 84 23.23 22.45 16.27
N GLY A 85 23.13 22.92 15.02
CA GLY A 85 23.82 24.12 14.52
C GLY A 85 25.26 23.88 14.07
N CYS A 86 25.73 22.64 14.01
CA CYS A 86 27.00 22.27 13.37
C CYS A 86 26.75 21.83 11.92
N ARG A 87 27.74 21.99 11.06
CA ARG A 87 27.81 21.38 9.72
C ARG A 87 29.03 20.49 9.64
N VAL A 88 28.87 19.25 9.19
CA VAL A 88 29.96 18.29 8.95
C VAL A 88 29.98 17.94 7.48
N THR A 89 31.09 18.21 6.81
CA THR A 89 31.24 17.97 5.36
C THR A 89 32.33 16.93 5.11
N LEU A 90 31.98 15.89 4.37
CA LEU A 90 32.94 14.90 3.88
C LEU A 90 33.79 15.54 2.76
N VAL A 91 35.11 15.52 2.93
CA VAL A 91 36.08 16.16 2.03
C VAL A 91 36.10 15.43 0.69
N ALA A 92 36.30 16.17 -0.40
CA ALA A 92 36.43 15.62 -1.75
C ALA A 92 37.54 14.55 -1.82
N GLY A 93 37.31 13.48 -2.58
CA GLY A 93 38.24 12.35 -2.68
C GLY A 93 38.17 11.34 -1.52
N SER A 94 37.38 11.60 -0.47
CA SER A 94 37.12 10.59 0.56
C SER A 94 36.27 9.45 -0.01
N ALA A 95 36.64 8.21 0.29
CA ALA A 95 35.97 6.99 -0.20
C ALA A 95 35.38 6.19 0.97
N CYS A 96 34.57 6.84 1.80
CA CYS A 96 34.09 6.28 3.06
C CYS A 96 32.72 6.88 3.46
N ASN A 97 32.09 6.34 4.51
CA ASN A 97 30.91 6.93 5.14
C ASN A 97 31.27 8.24 5.89
N LEU A 98 30.30 9.12 6.10
CA LEU A 98 30.50 10.34 6.88
C LEU A 98 30.39 10.05 8.39
N LEU A 99 29.38 9.29 8.79
CA LEU A 99 29.11 8.95 10.19
C LEU A 99 28.71 7.47 10.30
N THR A 100 29.22 6.80 11.32
CA THR A 100 29.01 5.37 11.56
C THR A 100 29.11 5.01 13.05
N ASN A 101 28.88 3.74 13.39
CA ASN A 101 29.10 3.19 14.73
C ASN A 101 30.31 2.25 14.80
N ALA A 102 30.81 2.04 16.02
CA ALA A 102 32.02 1.26 16.26
C ALA A 102 31.91 -0.20 15.80
N ALA A 103 30.74 -0.83 15.96
CA ALA A 103 30.52 -2.23 15.60
C ALA A 103 30.63 -2.51 14.09
N VAL A 104 30.53 -1.48 13.22
CA VAL A 104 30.75 -1.63 11.77
C VAL A 104 32.18 -2.09 11.48
N ALA A 105 33.18 -1.53 12.17
CA ALA A 105 34.58 -1.88 11.97
C ALA A 105 35.06 -2.97 12.94
N ALA A 106 34.62 -2.92 14.20
CA ALA A 106 35.11 -3.81 15.26
C ALA A 106 34.35 -5.14 15.36
N GLY A 107 33.20 -5.26 14.69
CA GLY A 107 32.25 -6.34 14.95
C GLY A 107 31.51 -6.14 16.28
N GLY A 108 30.80 -7.18 16.73
CA GLY A 108 29.94 -7.09 17.91
C GLY A 108 28.63 -6.34 17.64
N ARG A 109 28.02 -5.79 18.71
CA ARG A 109 26.76 -5.04 18.68
C ARG A 109 26.86 -3.83 19.61
N ASP A 110 26.55 -2.67 19.06
CA ASP A 110 26.43 -1.42 19.82
C ASP A 110 25.03 -1.28 20.42
N ARG A 111 24.89 -0.41 21.42
CA ARG A 111 23.61 -0.09 22.05
C ARG A 111 23.47 1.38 22.43
N ASP A 112 22.24 1.88 22.51
CA ASP A 112 21.87 3.17 23.09
C ASP A 112 22.64 4.36 22.48
N ILE A 113 22.67 4.43 21.14
CA ILE A 113 23.31 5.52 20.40
C ILE A 113 22.27 6.56 20.01
N THR A 114 22.50 7.83 20.36
CA THR A 114 21.64 8.95 19.94
C THR A 114 22.44 10.02 19.21
N VAL A 115 21.97 10.48 18.06
CA VAL A 115 22.51 11.64 17.31
C VAL A 115 21.40 12.67 17.12
N VAL A 116 21.65 13.91 17.56
CA VAL A 116 20.68 15.01 17.53
C VAL A 116 21.22 16.18 16.72
N GLY A 117 20.47 16.59 15.69
CA GLY A 117 20.76 17.78 14.91
C GLY A 117 21.95 17.64 13.97
N GLY A 118 22.35 18.78 13.42
CA GLY A 118 23.47 18.91 12.51
C GLY A 118 23.06 18.84 11.05
N THR A 119 23.89 19.44 10.20
CA THR A 119 23.82 19.30 8.76
C THR A 119 24.98 18.42 8.30
N TRP A 120 24.64 17.29 7.69
CA TRP A 120 25.57 16.23 7.30
C TRP A 120 25.66 16.19 5.78
N VAL A 121 26.86 16.44 5.24
CA VAL A 121 27.02 16.82 3.84
C VAL A 121 28.01 15.91 3.14
N ARG A 122 27.54 15.22 2.10
CA ARG A 122 28.40 14.52 1.14
C ARG A 122 28.36 15.26 -0.19
N ALA A 123 29.39 16.06 -0.44
CA ALA A 123 29.50 16.89 -1.64
C ALA A 123 29.77 16.06 -2.91
N HIS A 124 29.71 16.71 -4.07
CA HIS A 124 30.00 16.09 -5.37
C HIS A 124 31.46 15.63 -5.46
N GLY A 125 31.71 14.51 -6.14
CA GLY A 125 33.06 13.97 -6.33
C GLY A 125 33.62 13.28 -5.07
N VAL A 126 32.76 13.00 -4.09
CA VAL A 126 33.07 12.14 -2.95
C VAL A 126 32.68 10.72 -3.33
N GLY A 127 33.66 9.82 -3.38
CA GLY A 127 33.51 8.46 -3.90
C GLY A 127 33.20 7.43 -2.81
N GLY A 128 33.36 6.18 -3.19
CA GLY A 128 33.14 4.99 -2.35
C GLY A 128 32.77 3.81 -3.25
N THR A 129 32.79 2.60 -2.69
CA THR A 129 32.24 1.42 -3.35
C THR A 129 31.37 0.66 -2.35
N GLY A 130 30.31 0.04 -2.87
CA GLY A 130 29.38 -0.72 -2.05
C GLY A 130 28.88 0.05 -0.81
N PRO A 131 28.97 -0.49 0.41
CA PRO A 131 28.45 0.15 1.62
C PRO A 131 29.10 1.51 1.97
N ASP A 132 30.29 1.81 1.44
CA ASP A 132 30.97 3.09 1.69
C ASP A 132 30.30 4.26 0.95
N LEU A 133 29.42 3.97 -0.01
CA LEU A 133 28.59 4.96 -0.71
C LEU A 133 27.43 5.50 0.14
N HIS A 134 27.14 4.88 1.29
CA HIS A 134 26.09 5.37 2.19
C HIS A 134 26.61 6.57 2.99
N SER A 135 25.79 7.59 3.23
CA SER A 135 26.24 8.80 3.93
C SER A 135 26.34 8.57 5.45
N LEU A 136 25.25 8.13 6.09
CA LEU A 136 25.21 7.73 7.48
C LEU A 136 24.91 6.22 7.54
N ARG A 137 25.85 5.41 8.00
CA ARG A 137 25.73 3.94 8.00
C ARG A 137 25.70 3.40 9.42
N TRP A 138 24.66 2.65 9.75
CA TRP A 138 24.48 2.06 11.08
C TRP A 138 24.30 0.56 10.95
N ARG A 139 25.12 -0.21 11.67
CA ARG A 139 25.02 -1.67 11.71
C ARG A 139 25.08 -2.20 13.13
N ARG A 140 24.27 -3.22 13.43
CA ARG A 140 24.33 -3.96 14.69
C ARG A 140 24.13 -3.04 15.89
N VAL A 141 23.02 -2.31 15.91
CA VAL A 141 22.71 -1.35 16.99
C VAL A 141 21.35 -1.66 17.60
N ASP A 142 21.30 -1.81 18.91
CA ASP A 142 20.06 -1.80 19.69
C ASP A 142 19.82 -0.39 20.27
N GLY A 143 18.64 0.19 20.09
CA GLY A 143 18.32 1.52 20.62
C GLY A 143 19.05 2.65 19.90
N LEU A 144 19.00 2.67 18.56
CA LEU A 144 19.52 3.78 17.75
C LEU A 144 18.49 4.92 17.65
N ALA A 145 18.91 6.17 17.85
CA ALA A 145 18.06 7.33 17.67
C ALA A 145 18.74 8.44 16.85
N LEU A 146 18.22 8.74 15.66
CA LEU A 146 18.65 9.85 14.80
C LEU A 146 17.53 10.90 14.77
N LYS A 147 17.78 12.12 15.28
CA LYS A 147 16.72 13.12 15.49
C LYS A 147 17.08 14.52 15.00
N GLY A 148 16.29 15.10 14.11
CA GLY A 148 16.45 16.51 13.73
C GLY A 148 17.60 16.80 12.78
N LEU A 149 18.05 15.82 11.99
CA LEU A 149 19.19 15.96 11.08
C LEU A 149 18.76 16.64 9.77
N ALA A 150 19.66 17.41 9.17
CA ALA A 150 19.61 17.71 7.74
C ALA A 150 20.69 16.89 7.04
N VAL A 151 20.34 16.20 5.95
CA VAL A 151 21.28 15.39 5.18
C VAL A 151 21.25 15.85 3.72
N GLU A 152 22.41 16.27 3.23
CA GLU A 152 22.61 16.85 1.89
C GLU A 152 23.62 16.00 1.13
N THR A 153 23.24 15.47 -0.03
CA THR A 153 24.10 14.54 -0.78
C THR A 153 24.04 14.82 -2.28
N ALA A 154 25.20 14.75 -2.95
CA ALA A 154 25.33 15.04 -4.38
C ALA A 154 25.90 13.88 -5.22
N SER A 155 26.49 12.87 -4.59
CA SER A 155 27.00 11.67 -5.25
C SER A 155 27.09 10.53 -4.23
N ASP A 156 25.99 9.79 -4.06
CA ASP A 156 25.87 8.75 -3.04
C ASP A 156 24.75 7.74 -3.33
N LYS A 157 24.53 6.83 -2.38
CA LYS A 157 23.38 5.93 -2.38
C LYS A 157 22.44 6.35 -1.25
N TYR A 158 22.46 5.63 -0.14
CA TYR A 158 21.50 5.87 0.93
C TYR A 158 22.00 6.98 1.87
N ALA A 159 21.17 7.99 2.10
CA ALA A 159 21.50 9.07 3.01
C ALA A 159 21.60 8.56 4.45
N ILE A 160 20.66 7.71 4.88
CA ILE A 160 20.69 6.98 6.14
C ILE A 160 20.47 5.49 5.83
N SER A 161 21.50 4.67 6.03
CA SER A 161 21.42 3.21 5.89
C SER A 161 21.40 2.54 7.27
N LEU A 162 20.33 1.80 7.54
CA LEU A 162 20.16 0.98 8.73
C LEU A 162 20.27 -0.49 8.35
N GLY A 163 20.91 -1.30 9.18
CA GLY A 163 20.96 -2.75 8.97
C GLY A 163 21.35 -3.49 10.24
N ASP A 164 20.74 -4.64 10.51
CA ASP A 164 20.92 -5.35 11.77
C ASP A 164 20.59 -4.47 13.01
N VAL A 165 19.44 -3.80 13.00
CA VAL A 165 19.05 -2.84 14.06
C VAL A 165 17.79 -3.26 14.82
N THR A 166 17.76 -2.96 16.11
CA THR A 166 16.59 -3.19 16.95
C THR A 166 16.22 -1.90 17.69
N ASP A 167 14.93 -1.57 17.80
CA ASP A 167 14.46 -0.37 18.51
C ASP A 167 15.04 0.94 17.92
N ALA A 168 15.10 1.03 16.59
CA ALA A 168 15.67 2.18 15.89
C ALA A 168 14.61 3.27 15.64
N THR A 169 14.95 4.53 15.92
CA THR A 169 14.13 5.71 15.63
C THR A 169 14.88 6.67 14.72
N VAL A 170 14.28 7.03 13.58
CA VAL A 170 14.74 8.11 12.71
C VAL A 170 13.64 9.16 12.60
N ALA A 171 13.84 10.34 13.18
CA ALA A 171 12.77 11.31 13.34
C ALA A 171 13.18 12.73 12.95
N ARG A 172 12.25 13.46 12.31
CA ARG A 172 12.40 14.87 11.94
C ARG A 172 13.62 15.10 11.06
N ILE A 173 13.71 14.38 9.95
CA ILE A 173 14.85 14.48 9.02
C ILE A 173 14.47 15.35 7.82
N ARG A 174 15.38 16.25 7.44
CA ARG A 174 15.28 17.01 6.20
C ARG A 174 16.29 16.51 5.18
N PHE A 175 15.80 16.06 4.03
CA PHE A 175 16.61 15.56 2.93
C PHE A 175 16.76 16.58 1.80
N ALA A 176 17.96 16.60 1.23
CA ALA A 176 18.25 17.09 -0.11
C ALA A 176 19.29 16.12 -0.72
N THR A 177 18.81 14.95 -1.14
CA THR A 177 19.67 13.80 -1.42
C THR A 177 19.62 13.36 -2.88
N HIS A 178 20.72 12.78 -3.35
CA HIS A 178 20.86 12.27 -4.72
C HIS A 178 20.12 10.94 -4.94
N SER A 179 20.00 10.09 -3.92
CA SER A 179 19.34 8.78 -3.96
C SER A 179 18.46 8.68 -2.70
N ASP A 180 18.37 7.51 -2.07
CA ASP A 180 17.37 7.18 -1.08
C ASP A 180 17.54 8.01 0.21
N GLY A 181 16.43 8.30 0.88
CA GLY A 181 16.43 8.97 2.18
C GLY A 181 16.83 8.02 3.30
N VAL A 182 15.88 7.27 3.83
CA VAL A 182 16.12 6.22 4.83
C VAL A 182 15.99 4.85 4.18
N HIS A 183 17.03 4.03 4.32
CA HIS A 183 17.06 2.68 3.77
C HIS A 183 17.26 1.66 4.88
N ILE A 184 16.33 0.71 5.01
CA ILE A 184 16.32 -0.31 6.06
C ILE A 184 16.65 -1.67 5.43
N GLN A 185 17.82 -2.19 5.78
CA GLN A 185 18.25 -3.53 5.48
C GLN A 185 18.02 -4.47 6.66
N GLY A 186 17.84 -5.75 6.35
CA GLY A 186 17.62 -6.76 7.36
C GLY A 186 18.90 -7.24 8.06
N PRO A 187 18.78 -7.94 9.20
CA PRO A 187 17.56 -8.03 10.00
C PRO A 187 17.25 -6.68 10.64
N ALA A 188 15.97 -6.36 10.85
CA ALA A 188 15.59 -5.18 11.62
C ALA A 188 14.28 -5.40 12.36
N ALA A 189 14.14 -4.84 13.56
CA ALA A 189 12.94 -4.99 14.37
C ALA A 189 12.59 -3.72 15.13
N ARG A 190 11.29 -3.42 15.22
CA ARG A 190 10.75 -2.30 16.00
C ARG A 190 11.36 -0.97 15.57
N THR A 191 11.25 -0.67 14.28
CA THR A 191 11.80 0.58 13.72
C THR A 191 10.71 1.63 13.54
N THR A 192 11.02 2.89 13.83
CA THR A 192 10.10 4.02 13.67
C THR A 192 10.76 5.12 12.87
N ILE A 193 10.17 5.45 11.72
CA ILE A 193 10.60 6.51 10.83
C ILE A 193 9.51 7.57 10.81
N SER A 194 9.80 8.80 11.24
CA SER A 194 8.78 9.85 11.37
C SER A 194 9.23 11.27 11.02
N GLY A 195 8.32 12.10 10.52
CA GLY A 195 8.59 13.52 10.27
C GLY A 195 9.63 13.73 9.18
N ILE A 196 9.52 13.01 8.07
CA ILE A 196 10.46 13.08 6.95
C ILE A 196 10.03 14.19 5.99
N ARG A 197 10.97 15.07 5.63
CA ARG A 197 10.73 16.24 4.77
C ARG A 197 11.84 16.41 3.72
N GLY A 198 11.53 17.11 2.64
CA GLY A 198 12.52 17.55 1.65
C GLY A 198 12.44 16.78 0.33
N THR A 199 13.58 16.54 -0.31
CA THR A 199 13.67 15.91 -1.63
C THR A 199 14.65 14.73 -1.65
N THR A 200 14.25 13.64 -2.28
CA THR A 200 15.10 12.46 -2.54
C THR A 200 15.16 12.15 -4.03
N GLY A 201 16.33 11.76 -4.53
CA GLY A 201 16.53 11.42 -5.94
C GLY A 201 16.18 9.97 -6.28
N ASP A 202 15.88 9.15 -5.28
CA ASP A 202 15.25 7.83 -5.39
C ASP A 202 14.24 7.69 -4.23
N ASP A 203 13.99 6.49 -3.71
CA ASP A 203 12.97 6.25 -2.68
C ASP A 203 13.16 7.09 -1.40
N THR A 204 12.10 7.69 -0.87
CA THR A 204 12.23 8.50 0.37
C THR A 204 12.46 7.62 1.60
N VAL A 205 11.72 6.53 1.73
CA VAL A 205 11.96 5.47 2.72
C VAL A 205 11.84 4.10 2.03
N ALA A 206 12.87 3.26 2.18
CA ALA A 206 12.91 1.93 1.59
C ALA A 206 13.14 0.86 2.66
N ILE A 207 12.38 -0.25 2.57
CA ILE A 207 12.64 -1.49 3.29
C ILE A 207 13.10 -2.54 2.28
N THR A 208 14.34 -3.02 2.42
CA THR A 208 14.93 -4.07 1.60
C THR A 208 15.60 -5.10 2.52
N PRO A 209 14.86 -6.12 3.02
CA PRO A 209 15.37 -7.13 3.95
C PRO A 209 16.69 -7.80 3.49
N ARG A 210 16.88 -7.84 2.17
CA ARG A 210 18.15 -8.06 1.51
C ARG A 210 18.26 -7.07 0.34
N ASP A 211 19.48 -6.66 0.01
CA ASP A 211 19.74 -5.60 -0.97
C ASP A 211 20.54 -6.11 -2.18
N TRP A 212 20.71 -5.26 -3.18
CA TRP A 212 21.58 -5.47 -4.34
C TRP A 212 22.98 -5.89 -3.91
N GLN A 213 23.65 -6.71 -4.72
CA GLN A 213 24.96 -7.29 -4.38
C GLN A 213 26.00 -6.28 -3.90
N ALA A 214 25.99 -5.05 -4.45
CA ALA A 214 26.93 -4.02 -4.06
C ALA A 214 26.71 -3.52 -2.61
N TYR A 215 25.50 -3.60 -2.07
CA TYR A 215 25.11 -3.06 -0.76
C TYR A 215 24.70 -4.15 0.25
N ASP A 216 24.71 -5.43 -0.16
CA ASP A 216 24.30 -6.61 0.62
C ASP A 216 25.35 -6.97 1.70
N ASP A 217 25.53 -6.10 2.71
CA ASP A 217 26.47 -6.31 3.81
C ASP A 217 25.84 -6.96 5.06
N VAL A 218 24.53 -6.83 5.21
CA VAL A 218 23.68 -7.51 6.20
C VAL A 218 22.33 -7.84 5.58
N TRP A 219 21.74 -8.96 6.00
CA TRP A 219 20.42 -9.37 5.53
C TRP A 219 19.68 -10.20 6.56
N GLY A 220 18.35 -10.18 6.48
CA GLY A 220 17.48 -10.90 7.38
C GLY A 220 16.07 -10.32 7.34
N PRO A 221 15.12 -10.83 8.14
CA PRO A 221 13.77 -10.28 8.16
C PRO A 221 13.74 -8.86 8.75
N VAL A 222 12.89 -8.01 8.18
CA VAL A 222 12.51 -6.69 8.73
C VAL A 222 11.10 -6.82 9.30
N THR A 223 10.94 -6.45 10.56
CA THR A 223 9.69 -6.67 11.30
C THR A 223 9.29 -5.46 12.14
N ASP A 224 7.99 -5.28 12.36
CA ASP A 224 7.46 -4.28 13.29
C ASP A 224 7.95 -2.87 12.95
N THR A 225 7.65 -2.40 11.73
CA THR A 225 8.15 -1.12 11.23
C THR A 225 7.00 -0.12 11.08
N VAL A 226 7.17 1.07 11.65
CA VAL A 226 6.23 2.18 11.51
C VAL A 226 6.90 3.29 10.71
N ILE A 227 6.29 3.67 9.60
CA ILE A 227 6.69 4.81 8.78
C ILE A 227 5.53 5.80 8.79
N GLU A 228 5.75 6.98 9.34
CA GLU A 228 4.67 7.96 9.51
C GLU A 228 5.09 9.40 9.24
N ASP A 229 4.13 10.26 8.93
CA ASP A 229 4.35 11.69 8.74
C ASP A 229 5.47 11.96 7.71
N VAL A 230 5.28 11.46 6.49
CA VAL A 230 6.19 11.65 5.36
C VAL A 230 5.60 12.72 4.45
N ASN A 231 6.34 13.82 4.24
CA ASN A 231 5.96 14.88 3.31
C ASN A 231 7.20 15.31 2.51
N ALA A 232 7.42 14.66 1.38
CA ALA A 232 8.61 14.82 0.55
C ALA A 232 8.27 14.84 -0.94
N ALA A 233 9.25 15.23 -1.75
CA ALA A 233 9.23 14.97 -3.19
C ALA A 233 10.29 13.91 -3.50
N SER A 234 9.86 12.80 -4.09
CA SER A 234 10.72 11.69 -4.51
C SER A 234 10.74 11.59 -6.03
N LEU A 235 11.90 11.31 -6.64
CA LEU A 235 11.95 10.95 -8.06
C LEU A 235 11.52 9.49 -8.32
N ALA A 236 11.36 8.67 -7.27
CA ALA A 236 10.88 7.29 -7.32
C ALA A 236 9.64 7.13 -6.43
N ALA A 237 9.64 6.23 -5.45
CA ALA A 237 8.54 6.07 -4.50
C ALA A 237 8.71 6.93 -3.24
N LEU A 238 7.62 7.28 -2.57
CA LEU A 238 7.72 7.86 -1.23
C LEU A 238 8.03 6.77 -0.20
N VAL A 239 7.39 5.61 -0.32
CA VAL A 239 7.73 4.44 0.48
C VAL A 239 7.81 3.19 -0.39
N LYS A 240 8.94 2.48 -0.28
CA LYS A 240 9.14 1.16 -0.89
C LYS A 240 9.23 0.09 0.20
N VAL A 241 8.49 -1.00 0.04
CA VAL A 241 8.50 -2.17 0.93
C VAL A 241 8.73 -3.43 0.11
N LEU A 242 9.97 -3.93 0.13
CA LEU A 242 10.30 -5.18 -0.52
C LEU A 242 10.36 -6.34 0.47
N GLY A 243 10.11 -7.55 -0.03
CA GLY A 243 10.33 -8.77 0.75
C GLY A 243 11.79 -9.21 0.81
N GLY A 244 12.63 -8.73 -0.12
CA GLY A 244 14.03 -9.17 -0.29
C GLY A 244 14.12 -10.48 -1.09
N SER A 245 15.02 -11.37 -0.71
CA SER A 245 15.19 -12.70 -1.31
C SER A 245 14.27 -13.74 -0.63
N PRO A 246 14.09 -14.96 -1.19
CA PRO A 246 13.20 -15.98 -0.64
C PRO A 246 13.43 -16.35 0.82
N GLU A 247 14.61 -16.08 1.36
CA GLU A 247 14.99 -16.34 2.76
C GLU A 247 14.64 -15.17 3.71
N THR A 248 14.12 -14.07 3.20
CA THR A 248 13.87 -12.84 3.95
C THR A 248 12.41 -12.38 3.81
N ALA A 249 12.00 -11.45 4.68
CA ALA A 249 10.65 -10.93 4.69
C ALA A 249 10.57 -9.52 5.28
N ALA A 250 9.58 -8.75 4.86
CA ALA A 250 9.10 -7.54 5.52
C ALA A 250 7.72 -7.82 6.13
N LEU A 251 7.61 -7.79 7.45
CA LEU A 251 6.41 -8.21 8.18
C LEU A 251 5.93 -7.13 9.13
N ARG A 252 4.61 -6.97 9.27
CA ARG A 252 3.99 -6.05 10.25
C ARG A 252 4.49 -4.62 10.06
N THR A 253 4.27 -4.11 8.87
CA THR A 253 4.66 -2.75 8.48
C THR A 253 3.43 -1.85 8.47
N THR A 254 3.50 -0.71 9.14
CA THR A 254 2.48 0.34 9.06
C THR A 254 3.07 1.55 8.37
N VAL A 255 2.39 2.03 7.32
CA VAL A 255 2.71 3.27 6.62
C VAL A 255 1.54 4.22 6.75
N ARG A 256 1.75 5.42 7.30
CA ARG A 256 0.64 6.36 7.52
C ARG A 256 0.96 7.84 7.39
N GLY A 257 -0.03 8.64 6.99
CA GLY A 257 0.13 10.09 6.91
C GLY A 257 1.20 10.48 5.89
N VAL A 258 1.06 9.95 4.66
CA VAL A 258 1.98 10.22 3.56
C VAL A 258 1.37 11.27 2.64
N THR A 259 2.07 12.37 2.47
CA THR A 259 1.75 13.48 1.56
C THR A 259 2.95 13.82 0.68
N GLY A 260 2.77 14.72 -0.28
CA GLY A 260 3.85 15.17 -1.17
C GLY A 260 3.72 14.58 -2.57
N LEU A 261 4.85 14.38 -3.25
CA LEU A 261 4.89 14.01 -4.67
C LEU A 261 5.86 12.85 -4.90
N ALA A 262 5.37 11.77 -5.49
CA ALA A 262 6.18 10.64 -5.94
C ALA A 262 6.42 10.70 -7.46
N GLY A 263 7.59 10.28 -7.90
CA GLY A 263 7.94 10.21 -9.31
C GLY A 263 7.28 9.03 -10.03
N ASN A 264 7.07 7.91 -9.31
CA ASN A 264 6.34 6.74 -9.82
C ASN A 264 5.08 6.42 -9.01
N ASN A 265 5.19 5.81 -7.83
CA ASN A 265 4.12 5.32 -6.98
C ASN A 265 4.28 5.95 -5.60
N VAL A 266 3.18 6.26 -4.91
CA VAL A 266 3.29 6.72 -3.53
C VAL A 266 3.88 5.61 -2.66
N ILE A 267 3.25 4.43 -2.71
CA ILE A 267 3.70 3.21 -2.04
C ILE A 267 3.98 2.13 -3.08
N TRP A 268 5.17 1.52 -3.03
CA TRP A 268 5.51 0.36 -3.83
C TRP A 268 5.82 -0.84 -2.92
N VAL A 269 5.11 -1.95 -3.16
CA VAL A 269 5.24 -3.21 -2.43
C VAL A 269 5.64 -4.32 -3.39
N GLY A 270 6.71 -5.05 -3.07
CA GLY A 270 6.98 -6.32 -3.76
C GLY A 270 8.44 -6.60 -4.07
N ASP A 271 8.72 -6.80 -5.35
CA ASP A 271 10.02 -7.23 -5.86
C ASP A 271 10.64 -6.13 -6.72
N ASP A 272 11.94 -5.88 -6.51
CA ASP A 272 12.78 -5.21 -7.49
C ASP A 272 13.56 -6.27 -8.27
N THR A 273 13.13 -6.55 -9.50
CA THR A 273 13.62 -7.66 -10.31
C THR A 273 14.96 -7.41 -10.99
N ALA A 274 15.59 -6.29 -10.69
CA ALA A 274 16.91 -5.99 -11.21
C ALA A 274 18.02 -6.85 -10.55
N ASP A 275 17.81 -7.35 -9.33
CA ASP A 275 18.67 -8.33 -8.66
C ASP A 275 17.81 -9.43 -8.02
N TRP A 276 18.31 -10.67 -8.00
CA TRP A 276 17.61 -11.79 -7.36
C TRP A 276 17.52 -11.62 -5.85
N ARG A 277 18.43 -10.84 -5.25
CA ARG A 277 18.44 -10.55 -3.81
C ARG A 277 17.27 -9.67 -3.36
N THR A 278 16.66 -8.95 -4.29
CA THR A 278 15.52 -8.06 -4.05
C THR A 278 14.21 -8.64 -4.61
N THR A 279 14.19 -9.95 -4.89
CA THR A 279 13.06 -10.67 -5.48
C THR A 279 12.76 -11.96 -4.72
N GLY A 280 11.48 -12.25 -4.47
CA GLY A 280 11.03 -13.55 -3.96
C GLY A 280 10.80 -13.61 -2.45
N GLY A 281 11.22 -12.59 -1.71
CA GLY A 281 10.94 -12.48 -0.28
C GLY A 281 9.48 -12.12 0.01
N ARG A 282 9.05 -12.39 1.24
CA ARG A 282 7.65 -12.20 1.65
C ARG A 282 7.39 -10.78 2.14
N VAL A 283 6.32 -10.14 1.66
CA VAL A 283 5.72 -8.98 2.34
C VAL A 283 4.39 -9.40 2.95
N ASP A 284 4.16 -9.14 4.23
CA ASP A 284 2.91 -9.52 4.90
C ASP A 284 2.56 -8.59 6.07
N ASP A 285 1.26 -8.55 6.40
CA ASP A 285 0.66 -7.67 7.41
C ASP A 285 1.07 -6.21 7.21
N LEU A 286 0.79 -5.70 6.01
CA LEU A 286 1.04 -4.31 5.64
C LEU A 286 -0.24 -3.49 5.78
N LEU A 287 -0.18 -2.45 6.61
CA LEU A 287 -1.21 -1.41 6.71
C LEU A 287 -0.71 -0.12 6.04
N VAL A 288 -1.52 0.42 5.13
CA VAL A 288 -1.34 1.73 4.49
C VAL A 288 -2.54 2.59 4.84
N GLU A 289 -2.35 3.71 5.55
CA GLU A 289 -3.47 4.55 6.00
C GLU A 289 -3.26 6.06 5.87
N GLY A 290 -4.33 6.80 5.58
CA GLY A 290 -4.28 8.27 5.58
C GLY A 290 -3.32 8.81 4.52
N ILE A 291 -3.55 8.43 3.25
CA ILE A 291 -2.69 8.81 2.13
C ILE A 291 -3.35 9.94 1.34
N ALA A 292 -2.61 11.03 1.16
CA ALA A 292 -3.03 12.20 0.36
C ALA A 292 -1.90 12.69 -0.57
N ALA A 293 -0.96 11.80 -0.91
CA ALA A 293 0.14 12.11 -1.83
C ALA A 293 -0.27 11.99 -3.31
N ALA A 294 0.43 12.73 -4.14
CA ALA A 294 0.28 12.70 -5.59
C ALA A 294 1.45 11.95 -6.25
N THR A 295 1.23 11.53 -7.50
CA THR A 295 2.28 11.07 -8.41
C THR A 295 2.45 12.08 -9.54
N LEU A 296 3.59 12.03 -10.24
CA LEU A 296 3.74 12.80 -11.48
C LEU A 296 2.66 12.40 -12.52
N PRO A 297 2.20 13.33 -13.37
CA PRO A 297 1.18 13.03 -14.38
C PRO A 297 1.54 11.81 -15.25
N GLY A 298 0.58 10.91 -15.43
CA GLY A 298 0.75 9.66 -16.19
C GLY A 298 1.64 8.60 -15.51
N ARG A 299 2.00 8.78 -14.23
CA ARG A 299 2.81 7.83 -13.46
C ARG A 299 2.03 7.27 -12.28
N GLY A 300 2.07 5.94 -12.14
CA GLY A 300 1.66 5.15 -10.98
C GLY A 300 0.37 5.57 -10.23
N GLY A 301 0.18 4.94 -9.07
CA GLY A 301 -0.97 5.16 -8.20
C GLY A 301 -0.57 5.41 -6.75
N VAL A 302 -1.55 5.30 -5.86
CA VAL A 302 -1.32 5.27 -4.41
C VAL A 302 -0.54 4.02 -4.01
N LEU A 303 -0.97 2.85 -4.48
CA LEU A 303 -0.34 1.57 -4.14
C LEU A 303 -0.06 0.75 -5.40
N HIS A 304 1.18 0.31 -5.54
CA HIS A 304 1.57 -0.69 -6.52
C HIS A 304 2.10 -1.94 -5.83
N VAL A 305 1.46 -3.08 -6.06
CA VAL A 305 1.85 -4.40 -5.57
C VAL A 305 2.36 -5.23 -6.74
N ASN A 306 3.65 -5.57 -6.74
CA ASN A 306 4.27 -6.38 -7.80
C ASN A 306 5.06 -7.60 -7.29
N GLY A 307 4.96 -7.89 -5.99
CA GLY A 307 5.74 -8.95 -5.35
C GLY A 307 5.28 -10.35 -5.73
N SER A 308 6.22 -11.28 -5.78
CA SER A 308 5.97 -12.70 -6.03
C SER A 308 5.41 -13.44 -4.81
N ALA A 309 5.60 -12.91 -3.60
CA ALA A 309 5.05 -13.45 -2.36
C ALA A 309 4.49 -12.31 -1.48
N VAL A 310 3.19 -12.04 -1.61
CA VAL A 310 2.51 -10.99 -0.82
C VAL A 310 1.36 -11.62 -0.04
N GLY A 311 1.37 -11.43 1.28
CA GLY A 311 0.31 -11.89 2.17
C GLY A 311 -0.84 -10.89 2.21
N THR A 312 -1.10 -10.32 3.38
CA THR A 312 -2.17 -9.37 3.63
C THR A 312 -1.70 -7.92 3.45
N VAL A 313 -2.43 -7.17 2.64
CA VAL A 313 -2.28 -5.72 2.48
C VAL A 313 -3.61 -5.05 2.74
N ARG A 314 -3.63 -4.04 3.62
CA ARG A 314 -4.80 -3.21 3.91
C ARG A 314 -4.49 -1.76 3.59
N VAL A 315 -5.39 -1.13 2.84
CA VAL A 315 -5.32 0.27 2.45
C VAL A 315 -6.57 0.96 2.97
N ARG A 316 -6.42 2.05 3.72
CA ARG A 316 -7.58 2.78 4.26
C ARG A 316 -7.41 4.29 4.29
N GLY A 317 -8.53 5.03 4.25
CA GLY A 317 -8.50 6.49 4.35
C GLY A 317 -7.71 7.12 3.22
N VAL A 318 -8.02 6.73 1.98
CA VAL A 318 -7.38 7.26 0.77
C VAL A 318 -8.24 8.37 0.21
N ARG A 319 -7.64 9.55 -0.02
CA ARG A 319 -8.30 10.67 -0.68
C ARG A 319 -7.61 11.00 -1.99
N VAL A 320 -8.37 11.01 -3.07
CA VAL A 320 -7.89 11.33 -4.43
C VAL A 320 -8.60 12.59 -4.89
N GLU A 321 -7.87 13.70 -4.89
CA GLU A 321 -8.35 15.02 -5.34
C GLU A 321 -7.83 15.35 -6.74
N GLY A 322 -8.56 16.21 -7.45
CA GLY A 322 -8.14 16.77 -8.73
C GLY A 322 -8.58 15.94 -9.95
N PRO A 323 -8.08 16.29 -11.15
CA PRO A 323 -8.53 15.64 -12.39
C PRO A 323 -8.21 14.15 -12.36
N GLY A 324 -9.12 13.35 -12.90
CA GLY A 324 -8.98 11.90 -12.96
C GLY A 324 -7.62 11.48 -13.51
N ARG A 325 -6.93 10.59 -12.78
CA ARG A 325 -5.61 10.09 -13.19
C ARG A 325 -5.77 9.04 -14.29
N ASP A 326 -4.78 8.93 -15.17
CA ASP A 326 -4.69 7.88 -16.21
C ASP A 326 -4.07 6.57 -15.70
N GLN A 327 -4.06 6.35 -14.38
CA GLN A 327 -3.49 5.16 -13.75
C GLN A 327 -4.37 4.71 -12.58
N PRO A 328 -4.45 3.38 -12.34
CA PRO A 328 -5.17 2.87 -11.18
C PRO A 328 -4.60 3.39 -9.87
N GLN A 329 -5.46 3.64 -8.87
CA GLN A 329 -4.99 4.08 -7.55
C GLN A 329 -4.35 2.93 -6.79
N VAL A 330 -4.93 1.73 -6.90
CA VAL A 330 -4.35 0.48 -6.39
C VAL A 330 -4.16 -0.47 -7.54
N ARG A 331 -2.94 -0.97 -7.72
CA ARG A 331 -2.59 -1.90 -8.79
C ARG A 331 -1.88 -3.12 -8.25
N VAL A 332 -2.41 -4.31 -8.55
CA VAL A 332 -1.75 -5.59 -8.32
C VAL A 332 -1.26 -6.13 -9.67
N ALA A 333 0.03 -6.00 -9.94
CA ALA A 333 0.63 -6.35 -11.23
C ALA A 333 2.02 -6.94 -11.05
N PRO A 334 2.13 -8.17 -10.51
CA PRO A 334 3.40 -8.85 -10.40
C PRO A 334 3.98 -9.14 -11.79
N LEU A 335 5.31 -9.09 -11.92
CA LEU A 335 5.96 -9.32 -13.22
C LEU A 335 5.90 -10.79 -13.67
N ARG A 336 5.63 -11.70 -12.73
CA ARG A 336 5.46 -13.13 -12.94
C ARG A 336 4.19 -13.59 -12.24
N PRO A 337 3.63 -14.76 -12.59
CA PRO A 337 2.49 -15.33 -11.86
C PRO A 337 2.74 -15.35 -10.35
N ALA A 338 1.90 -14.65 -9.60
CA ALA A 338 2.05 -14.51 -8.16
C ALA A 338 0.69 -14.42 -7.47
N THR A 339 0.67 -14.76 -6.19
CA THR A 339 -0.54 -14.69 -5.36
C THR A 339 -0.42 -13.64 -4.28
N VAL A 340 -1.49 -12.86 -4.12
CA VAL A 340 -1.77 -12.00 -2.96
C VAL A 340 -2.82 -12.69 -2.10
N ASP A 341 -2.52 -12.91 -0.80
CA ASP A 341 -3.44 -13.61 0.11
C ASP A 341 -4.71 -12.81 0.42
N ALA A 342 -4.57 -11.52 0.65
CA ALA A 342 -5.70 -10.62 0.87
C ALA A 342 -5.32 -9.18 0.55
N LEU A 343 -6.19 -8.50 -0.20
CA LEU A 343 -6.14 -7.06 -0.39
C LEU A 343 -7.46 -6.45 0.10
N THR A 344 -7.37 -5.54 1.06
CA THR A 344 -8.51 -4.73 1.51
C THR A 344 -8.26 -3.27 1.16
N VAL A 345 -9.25 -2.63 0.55
CA VAL A 345 -9.26 -1.20 0.24
C VAL A 345 -10.54 -0.62 0.83
N GLU A 346 -10.41 0.17 1.89
CA GLU A 346 -11.53 0.69 2.65
C GLU A 346 -11.47 2.22 2.81
N ASP A 347 -12.62 2.86 3.05
CA ASP A 347 -12.72 4.30 3.33
C ASP A 347 -11.99 5.15 2.26
N VAL A 348 -12.47 5.07 1.02
CA VAL A 348 -11.85 5.74 -0.13
C VAL A 348 -12.77 6.81 -0.70
N ASP A 349 -12.26 8.04 -0.77
CA ASP A 349 -12.96 9.18 -1.39
C ASP A 349 -12.21 9.63 -2.65
N VAL A 350 -12.89 9.55 -3.80
CA VAL A 350 -12.38 10.00 -5.10
C VAL A 350 -13.29 11.10 -5.65
N GLU A 351 -12.72 12.29 -5.86
CA GLU A 351 -13.45 13.41 -6.46
C GLU A 351 -13.79 13.13 -7.92
N GLN A 352 -12.79 12.73 -8.70
CA GLN A 352 -12.94 12.39 -10.11
C GLN A 352 -12.07 11.18 -10.44
N LEU A 353 -12.68 10.09 -10.90
CA LEU A 353 -11.95 8.92 -11.41
C LEU A 353 -11.76 9.05 -12.93
N GLY A 354 -10.52 8.84 -13.39
CA GLY A 354 -10.18 8.80 -14.81
C GLY A 354 -10.79 7.60 -15.54
N PRO A 355 -10.52 7.42 -16.84
CA PRO A 355 -10.92 6.23 -17.61
C PRO A 355 -10.06 5.00 -17.25
N VAL A 356 -9.94 4.73 -15.95
CA VAL A 356 -9.12 3.66 -15.36
C VAL A 356 -9.83 3.11 -14.12
N PRO A 357 -9.52 1.89 -13.70
CA PRO A 357 -10.07 1.35 -12.46
C PRO A 357 -9.52 2.05 -11.22
N LEU A 358 -10.29 2.11 -10.14
CA LEU A 358 -9.77 2.41 -8.80
C LEU A 358 -8.78 1.31 -8.37
N VAL A 359 -9.20 0.04 -8.51
CA VAL A 359 -8.38 -1.15 -8.21
C VAL A 359 -8.22 -2.02 -9.46
N ALA A 360 -6.98 -2.25 -9.89
CA ALA A 360 -6.63 -3.12 -11.01
C ALA A 360 -5.93 -4.39 -10.55
N VAL A 361 -6.43 -5.56 -10.96
CA VAL A 361 -5.76 -6.86 -10.83
C VAL A 361 -5.26 -7.30 -12.20
N GLY A 362 -3.95 -7.27 -12.41
CA GLY A 362 -3.29 -7.60 -13.67
C GLY A 362 -3.32 -9.09 -14.03
N PRO A 363 -3.04 -9.46 -15.28
CA PRO A 363 -3.21 -10.82 -15.81
C PRO A 363 -2.32 -11.88 -15.14
N THR A 364 -1.22 -11.47 -14.54
CA THR A 364 -0.28 -12.34 -13.81
C THR A 364 -0.62 -12.45 -12.32
N ALA A 365 -1.61 -11.71 -11.83
CA ALA A 365 -1.98 -11.71 -10.42
C ALA A 365 -3.08 -12.74 -10.13
N THR A 366 -2.95 -13.43 -9.01
CA THR A 366 -4.07 -14.05 -8.30
C THR A 366 -4.26 -13.33 -6.97
N VAL A 367 -5.48 -12.87 -6.68
CA VAL A 367 -5.84 -12.31 -5.37
C VAL A 367 -6.87 -13.24 -4.74
N ARG A 368 -6.53 -13.88 -3.62
CA ARG A 368 -7.44 -14.84 -2.98
C ARG A 368 -8.67 -14.15 -2.39
N ARG A 369 -8.48 -12.98 -1.78
CA ARG A 369 -9.58 -12.18 -1.21
C ARG A 369 -9.37 -10.71 -1.53
N LEU A 370 -10.32 -10.12 -2.24
CA LEU A 370 -10.35 -8.70 -2.53
C LEU A 370 -11.60 -8.10 -1.88
N LEU A 371 -11.40 -7.19 -0.92
CA LEU A 371 -12.47 -6.44 -0.27
C LEU A 371 -12.35 -4.96 -0.62
N LEU A 372 -13.42 -4.40 -1.18
CA LEU A 372 -13.60 -2.97 -1.40
C LEU A 372 -14.78 -2.51 -0.54
N ASP A 373 -14.55 -1.57 0.39
CA ASP A 373 -15.53 -1.17 1.41
C ASP A 373 -15.57 0.34 1.60
N GLY A 374 -16.75 0.95 1.70
CA GLY A 374 -16.85 2.39 1.97
C GLY A 374 -16.20 3.25 0.90
N VAL A 375 -16.54 3.02 -0.37
CA VAL A 375 -15.96 3.73 -1.52
C VAL A 375 -16.93 4.78 -2.07
N THR A 376 -16.48 6.03 -2.11
CA THR A 376 -17.22 7.14 -2.74
C THR A 376 -16.47 7.65 -3.97
N VAL A 377 -17.11 7.64 -5.13
CA VAL A 377 -16.61 8.26 -6.38
C VAL A 377 -17.61 9.31 -6.83
N ALA A 378 -17.24 10.59 -6.70
CA ALA A 378 -18.14 11.71 -6.97
C ALA A 378 -18.34 11.99 -8.48
N GLY A 379 -17.45 11.49 -9.33
CA GLY A 379 -17.58 11.58 -10.78
C GLY A 379 -16.59 10.66 -11.50
N THR A 380 -16.92 10.25 -12.73
CA THR A 380 -15.96 9.61 -13.65
C THR A 380 -15.85 10.40 -14.94
N SER A 381 -14.68 10.38 -15.58
CA SER A 381 -14.44 11.02 -16.88
C SER A 381 -14.32 9.97 -17.98
N ALA A 382 -14.99 10.20 -19.12
CA ALA A 382 -14.84 9.38 -20.31
C ALA A 382 -13.43 9.54 -20.91
N GLY A 383 -12.86 8.44 -21.41
CA GLY A 383 -11.59 8.47 -22.12
C GLY A 383 -11.72 9.18 -23.46
N THR A 384 -10.84 10.14 -23.76
CA THR A 384 -10.84 10.89 -25.03
C THR A 384 -9.96 10.25 -26.11
N SER A 385 -9.31 9.12 -25.83
CA SER A 385 -8.37 8.46 -26.75
C SER A 385 -9.03 7.31 -27.52
N ALA A 386 -8.90 7.34 -28.85
CA ALA A 386 -9.34 6.26 -29.72
C ALA A 386 -8.50 4.99 -29.45
N GLY A 387 -9.10 3.98 -28.81
CA GLY A 387 -8.51 2.64 -28.64
C GLY A 387 -8.31 2.16 -27.20
N ALA A 388 -8.53 2.99 -26.18
CA ALA A 388 -8.67 2.51 -24.79
C ALA A 388 -10.12 2.07 -24.54
N SER A 389 -10.35 1.00 -23.76
CA SER A 389 -11.70 0.77 -23.21
C SER A 389 -12.06 2.00 -22.36
N PRO A 390 -13.11 2.76 -22.73
CA PRO A 390 -13.32 4.14 -22.27
C PRO A 390 -13.94 4.24 -20.85
N SER A 391 -13.85 3.16 -20.08
CA SER A 391 -14.71 2.89 -18.93
C SER A 391 -13.94 2.97 -17.61
N ALA A 392 -14.39 3.84 -16.72
CA ALA A 392 -13.94 3.81 -15.33
C ALA A 392 -14.54 2.60 -14.61
N SER A 393 -13.83 2.04 -13.64
CA SER A 393 -14.41 1.00 -12.78
C SER A 393 -13.92 1.05 -11.34
N ILE A 394 -14.66 0.46 -10.42
CA ILE A 394 -14.18 0.31 -9.04
C ILE A 394 -13.16 -0.82 -8.98
N ALA A 395 -13.47 -1.97 -9.59
CA ALA A 395 -12.58 -3.11 -9.74
C ALA A 395 -12.47 -3.51 -11.22
N GLN A 396 -11.24 -3.59 -11.74
CA GLN A 396 -10.96 -4.27 -13.00
C GLN A 396 -10.11 -5.51 -12.73
N VAL A 397 -10.56 -6.67 -13.21
CA VAL A 397 -9.90 -7.95 -13.01
C VAL A 397 -9.50 -8.54 -14.36
N ALA A 398 -8.21 -8.47 -14.67
CA ALA A 398 -7.60 -9.14 -15.83
C ALA A 398 -6.92 -10.46 -15.47
N GLY A 399 -6.59 -10.68 -14.20
CA GLY A 399 -6.04 -11.92 -13.66
C GLY A 399 -7.12 -12.77 -12.99
N VAL A 400 -6.81 -13.27 -11.79
CA VAL A 400 -7.70 -14.12 -11.00
C VAL A 400 -8.04 -13.45 -9.67
N VAL A 401 -9.32 -13.43 -9.31
CA VAL A 401 -9.80 -13.14 -7.95
C VAL A 401 -10.69 -14.31 -7.48
N ASP A 402 -10.41 -14.87 -6.31
CA ASP A 402 -11.21 -16.01 -5.82
C ASP A 402 -12.50 -15.52 -5.15
N ASP A 403 -12.39 -14.54 -4.28
CA ASP A 403 -13.48 -13.94 -3.53
C ASP A 403 -13.39 -12.42 -3.64
N LEU A 404 -14.34 -11.81 -4.35
CA LEU A 404 -14.49 -10.37 -4.46
C LEU A 404 -15.70 -9.94 -3.64
N THR A 405 -15.48 -9.08 -2.65
CA THR A 405 -16.55 -8.36 -1.95
C THR A 405 -16.44 -6.87 -2.26
N VAL A 406 -17.53 -6.28 -2.73
CA VAL A 406 -17.68 -4.82 -2.90
C VAL A 406 -18.89 -4.39 -2.10
N ARG A 407 -18.69 -3.49 -1.12
CA ARG A 407 -19.80 -3.03 -0.28
C ARG A 407 -19.74 -1.57 0.09
N ALA A 408 -20.90 -1.01 0.45
CA ALA A 408 -21.02 0.39 0.86
C ALA A 408 -20.40 1.35 -0.18
N VAL A 409 -20.80 1.21 -1.44
CA VAL A 409 -20.25 2.00 -2.56
C VAL A 409 -21.26 3.01 -3.07
N SER A 410 -20.83 4.25 -3.23
CA SER A 410 -21.56 5.31 -3.92
C SER A 410 -20.74 5.84 -5.10
N MET A 411 -21.22 5.66 -6.32
CA MET A 411 -20.52 6.08 -7.55
C MET A 411 -21.43 6.90 -8.45
N ALA A 412 -20.99 8.10 -8.83
CA ALA A 412 -21.53 8.83 -9.98
C ALA A 412 -20.60 8.65 -11.18
N ALA A 413 -21.13 8.07 -12.24
CA ALA A 413 -20.37 7.49 -13.33
C ALA A 413 -20.90 7.94 -14.70
N ALA A 414 -20.00 8.03 -15.67
CA ALA A 414 -20.36 8.04 -17.09
C ALA A 414 -20.97 6.68 -17.50
N ALA A 415 -21.78 6.69 -18.56
CA ALA A 415 -22.58 5.56 -19.06
C ALA A 415 -21.82 4.23 -19.13
N ASP A 416 -20.57 4.24 -19.58
CA ASP A 416 -19.81 3.01 -19.81
C ASP A 416 -19.02 2.54 -18.56
N SER A 417 -19.23 3.14 -17.38
CA SER A 417 -18.50 2.77 -16.16
C SER A 417 -19.15 1.58 -15.44
N HIS A 418 -18.35 0.79 -14.72
CA HIS A 418 -18.84 -0.41 -14.01
C HIS A 418 -18.29 -0.53 -12.59
N LEU A 419 -18.99 -1.16 -11.65
CA LEU A 419 -18.35 -1.52 -10.38
C LEU A 419 -17.29 -2.62 -10.59
N LEU A 420 -17.64 -3.67 -11.32
CA LEU A 420 -16.75 -4.78 -11.68
C LEU A 420 -16.62 -4.88 -13.20
N ASP A 421 -15.38 -4.85 -13.68
CA ASP A 421 -15.01 -5.03 -15.08
C ASP A 421 -14.06 -6.22 -15.25
N LEU A 422 -14.49 -7.23 -16.00
CA LEU A 422 -13.60 -8.21 -16.61
C LEU A 422 -13.36 -7.74 -18.06
N PRO A 423 -12.20 -7.15 -18.34
CA PRO A 423 -12.03 -6.40 -19.57
C PRO A 423 -11.83 -7.34 -20.75
N GLY A 424 -12.46 -7.06 -21.89
CA GLY A 424 -12.47 -7.97 -23.05
C GLY A 424 -11.10 -8.28 -23.68
N TRP A 425 -10.05 -7.51 -23.36
CA TRP A 425 -8.68 -7.81 -23.77
C TRP A 425 -8.01 -8.91 -22.94
N ALA A 426 -8.54 -9.20 -21.74
CA ALA A 426 -8.01 -10.20 -20.82
C ALA A 426 -8.78 -11.51 -20.98
N ALA A 427 -8.39 -12.32 -21.98
CA ALA A 427 -9.13 -13.52 -22.36
C ALA A 427 -9.47 -14.45 -21.16
N ASP A 428 -8.55 -14.65 -20.23
CA ASP A 428 -8.72 -15.60 -19.11
C ASP A 428 -9.07 -14.93 -17.77
N ALA A 429 -9.59 -13.70 -17.81
CA ALA A 429 -10.04 -12.99 -16.61
C ALA A 429 -11.03 -13.83 -15.79
N THR A 430 -10.76 -13.98 -14.50
CA THR A 430 -11.50 -14.87 -13.61
C THR A 430 -11.86 -14.16 -12.31
N VAL A 431 -13.15 -14.16 -11.98
CA VAL A 431 -13.65 -13.84 -10.64
C VAL A 431 -14.53 -15.02 -10.21
N ARG A 432 -14.07 -15.84 -9.26
CA ARG A 432 -14.77 -17.10 -8.92
C ARG A 432 -16.06 -16.86 -8.14
N ARG A 433 -16.14 -15.75 -7.41
CA ARG A 433 -17.35 -15.27 -6.73
C ARG A 433 -17.26 -13.76 -6.54
N ALA A 434 -18.38 -13.06 -6.76
CA ALA A 434 -18.52 -11.65 -6.47
C ALA A 434 -19.76 -11.39 -5.60
N ASP A 435 -19.57 -10.73 -4.45
CA ASP A 435 -20.64 -10.26 -3.56
C ASP A 435 -20.66 -8.72 -3.58
N LEU A 436 -21.73 -8.13 -4.13
CA LEU A 436 -21.91 -6.69 -4.31
C LEU A 436 -23.08 -6.20 -3.44
N THR A 437 -22.82 -5.42 -2.39
CA THR A 437 -23.86 -5.10 -1.39
C THR A 437 -23.90 -3.63 -0.99
N ASP A 438 -25.07 -3.10 -0.65
CA ASP A 438 -25.25 -1.71 -0.18
C ASP A 438 -24.66 -0.69 -1.18
N LEU A 439 -25.25 -0.65 -2.37
CA LEU A 439 -24.71 0.06 -3.54
C LEU A 439 -25.63 1.20 -3.99
N ARG A 440 -25.02 2.31 -4.40
CA ARG A 440 -25.68 3.38 -5.16
C ARG A 440 -24.83 3.77 -6.36
N VAL A 441 -25.29 3.48 -7.57
CA VAL A 441 -24.59 3.81 -8.82
C VAL A 441 -25.46 4.69 -9.70
N VAL A 442 -24.95 5.84 -10.12
CA VAL A 442 -25.63 6.75 -11.06
C VAL A 442 -24.84 6.76 -12.36
N GLY A 443 -25.51 6.50 -13.48
CA GLY A 443 -24.97 6.47 -14.85
C GLY A 443 -24.23 5.19 -15.24
N GLY A 444 -23.62 4.44 -14.32
CA GLY A 444 -22.87 3.21 -14.61
C GLY A 444 -23.60 1.88 -14.35
N GLY A 445 -23.05 0.78 -14.86
CA GLY A 445 -23.50 -0.59 -14.57
C GLY A 445 -22.84 -1.19 -13.33
N LEU A 446 -23.30 -2.37 -12.90
CA LEU A 446 -22.64 -3.10 -11.82
C LEU A 446 -21.52 -3.98 -12.35
N VAL A 447 -21.79 -4.79 -13.38
CA VAL A 447 -20.86 -5.84 -13.82
C VAL A 447 -20.78 -5.89 -15.34
N THR A 448 -19.57 -6.04 -15.86
CA THR A 448 -19.32 -6.37 -17.26
C THR A 448 -18.33 -7.52 -17.39
N ALA A 449 -18.68 -8.53 -18.19
CA ALA A 449 -17.84 -9.70 -18.49
C ALA A 449 -18.12 -10.17 -19.92
N ILE A 450 -17.50 -9.50 -20.89
CA ILE A 450 -17.95 -9.53 -22.29
C ILE A 450 -17.21 -10.52 -23.21
N ALA A 451 -16.12 -11.15 -22.76
CA ALA A 451 -15.47 -12.22 -23.51
C ALA A 451 -16.03 -13.58 -23.10
N GLY A 452 -16.20 -14.48 -24.07
CA GLY A 452 -16.72 -15.83 -23.83
C GLY A 452 -15.77 -16.74 -23.05
N THR A 453 -14.50 -16.33 -22.92
CA THR A 453 -13.45 -17.03 -22.18
C THR A 453 -13.35 -16.59 -20.71
N HIS A 454 -14.04 -15.50 -20.32
CA HIS A 454 -14.07 -15.08 -18.93
C HIS A 454 -14.73 -16.13 -18.02
N THR A 455 -14.30 -16.18 -16.76
CA THR A 455 -14.92 -17.03 -15.73
C THR A 455 -15.55 -16.16 -14.64
N LEU A 456 -16.89 -16.15 -14.59
CA LEU A 456 -17.68 -15.45 -13.56
C LEU A 456 -18.91 -16.29 -13.22
N PRO A 457 -18.76 -17.39 -12.45
CA PRO A 457 -19.84 -18.35 -12.28
C PRO A 457 -20.94 -17.85 -11.35
N ARG A 458 -20.65 -16.89 -10.46
CA ARG A 458 -21.62 -16.39 -9.48
C ARG A 458 -21.42 -14.91 -9.16
N VAL A 459 -22.53 -14.17 -9.17
CA VAL A 459 -22.63 -12.78 -8.70
C VAL A 459 -23.83 -12.67 -7.76
N ASP A 460 -23.58 -12.27 -6.52
CA ASP A 460 -24.60 -11.93 -5.54
C ASP A 460 -24.72 -10.39 -5.46
N VAL A 461 -25.92 -9.84 -5.62
CA VAL A 461 -26.21 -8.41 -5.50
C VAL A 461 -27.32 -8.20 -4.47
N ALA A 462 -27.05 -7.39 -3.45
CA ALA A 462 -28.07 -7.04 -2.45
C ALA A 462 -28.10 -5.54 -2.12
N ASN A 463 -29.29 -5.01 -1.86
CA ASN A 463 -29.49 -3.61 -1.44
C ASN A 463 -28.82 -2.62 -2.41
N ALA A 464 -29.15 -2.72 -3.70
CA ALA A 464 -28.53 -1.92 -4.75
C ALA A 464 -29.53 -0.98 -5.40
N ILE A 465 -29.12 0.27 -5.64
CA ILE A 465 -29.84 1.25 -6.44
C ILE A 465 -28.96 1.66 -7.60
N THR A 466 -29.45 1.48 -8.82
CA THR A 466 -28.79 1.99 -10.04
C THR A 466 -29.69 2.96 -10.79
N VAL A 467 -29.12 4.06 -11.30
CA VAL A 467 -29.87 5.11 -12.00
C VAL A 467 -29.27 5.36 -13.38
N GLY A 468 -30.06 5.44 -14.45
CA GLY A 468 -29.63 6.01 -15.73
C GLY A 468 -28.69 5.15 -16.58
N MET A 469 -28.55 3.85 -16.26
CA MET A 469 -27.77 2.90 -17.05
C MET A 469 -28.68 2.01 -17.90
N ALA A 470 -28.21 1.54 -19.07
CA ALA A 470 -28.98 0.62 -19.92
C ALA A 470 -29.13 -0.77 -19.30
N TRP A 471 -28.06 -1.38 -18.80
CA TRP A 471 -28.05 -2.74 -18.26
C TRP A 471 -27.34 -2.80 -16.91
N LEU A 472 -27.95 -3.44 -15.92
CA LEU A 472 -27.31 -3.68 -14.63
C LEU A 472 -26.06 -4.56 -14.78
N VAL A 473 -26.15 -5.60 -15.61
CA VAL A 473 -25.09 -6.58 -15.86
C VAL A 473 -25.00 -6.94 -17.35
N ASP A 474 -23.78 -7.00 -17.93
CA ASP A 474 -23.51 -7.41 -19.33
C ASP A 474 -22.57 -8.63 -19.36
N LEU A 475 -23.05 -9.76 -19.88
CA LEU A 475 -22.40 -11.07 -19.75
C LEU A 475 -22.24 -11.78 -21.09
N ASN A 476 -21.08 -12.38 -21.31
CA ASN A 476 -20.83 -13.35 -22.37
C ASN A 476 -20.32 -14.69 -21.83
N THR A 477 -20.43 -14.90 -20.52
CA THR A 477 -20.00 -16.11 -19.81
C THR A 477 -21.19 -16.72 -19.06
N ARG A 478 -21.00 -17.92 -18.50
CA ARG A 478 -22.00 -18.58 -17.68
C ARG A 478 -21.99 -18.00 -16.26
N THR A 479 -23.12 -17.47 -15.80
CA THR A 479 -23.23 -16.80 -14.50
C THR A 479 -24.58 -17.05 -13.82
N ASP A 480 -24.53 -17.48 -12.56
CA ASP A 480 -25.67 -17.46 -11.65
C ASP A 480 -25.73 -16.10 -10.96
N LEU A 481 -26.80 -15.35 -11.21
CA LEU A 481 -27.03 -14.00 -10.70
C LEU A 481 -28.08 -14.04 -9.59
N HIS A 482 -27.68 -13.77 -8.36
CA HIS A 482 -28.56 -13.70 -7.20
C HIS A 482 -28.84 -12.25 -6.84
N LEU A 483 -30.11 -11.84 -6.88
CA LEU A 483 -30.52 -10.45 -6.68
C LEU A 483 -31.48 -10.34 -5.49
N SER A 484 -31.24 -9.40 -4.59
CA SER A 484 -32.12 -9.14 -3.45
C SER A 484 -32.26 -7.65 -3.21
N ASN A 485 -33.48 -7.11 -3.24
CA ASN A 485 -33.74 -5.69 -2.99
C ASN A 485 -32.91 -4.78 -3.93
N VAL A 486 -33.14 -4.94 -5.24
CA VAL A 486 -32.43 -4.18 -6.29
C VAL A 486 -33.42 -3.28 -7.00
N THR A 487 -33.10 -1.99 -7.05
CA THR A 487 -33.90 -0.97 -7.73
C THR A 487 -33.13 -0.37 -8.90
N MET A 488 -33.73 -0.38 -10.08
CA MET A 488 -33.19 0.19 -11.32
C MET A 488 -34.09 1.33 -11.79
N GLU A 489 -33.59 2.55 -11.66
CA GLU A 489 -34.27 3.79 -12.04
C GLU A 489 -33.73 4.30 -13.37
N GLU A 490 -34.60 4.83 -14.23
CA GLU A 490 -34.22 5.37 -15.55
C GLU A 490 -33.41 4.37 -16.40
N THR A 491 -33.70 3.07 -16.27
CA THR A 491 -32.96 1.99 -16.92
C THR A 491 -33.76 1.39 -18.09
N PRO A 492 -33.45 1.75 -19.36
CA PRO A 492 -34.23 1.30 -20.52
C PRO A 492 -34.04 -0.18 -20.85
N GLY A 493 -32.84 -0.75 -20.64
CA GLY A 493 -32.57 -2.16 -20.92
C GLY A 493 -33.11 -3.06 -19.82
N GLY A 494 -32.55 -3.00 -18.61
CA GLY A 494 -33.04 -3.75 -17.46
C GLY A 494 -31.93 -4.47 -16.70
N VAL A 495 -32.22 -5.70 -16.27
CA VAL A 495 -31.37 -6.50 -15.37
C VAL A 495 -30.13 -7.04 -16.10
N VAL A 496 -30.28 -7.66 -17.26
CA VAL A 496 -29.15 -8.38 -17.85
C VAL A 496 -29.16 -8.38 -19.36
N ASN A 497 -27.98 -8.11 -19.94
CA ASN A 497 -27.67 -8.34 -21.34
C ASN A 497 -26.81 -9.60 -21.45
N VAL A 498 -27.33 -10.64 -22.12
CA VAL A 498 -26.63 -11.90 -22.39
C VAL A 498 -26.18 -11.93 -23.84
N ARG A 499 -24.87 -11.93 -24.05
CA ARG A 499 -24.22 -12.02 -25.37
C ARG A 499 -24.19 -13.47 -25.88
N GLY A 500 -23.76 -13.64 -27.12
CA GLY A 500 -23.99 -14.90 -27.87
C GLY A 500 -23.29 -16.16 -27.34
N HIS A 501 -22.37 -16.05 -26.38
CA HIS A 501 -21.73 -17.19 -25.69
C HIS A 501 -22.13 -17.27 -24.21
N GLY A 502 -22.91 -16.30 -23.72
CA GLY A 502 -23.32 -16.20 -22.33
C GLY A 502 -24.51 -17.08 -21.98
N ALA A 503 -24.58 -17.45 -20.70
CA ALA A 503 -25.73 -18.14 -20.12
C ALA A 503 -25.97 -17.59 -18.72
N ALA A 504 -27.16 -17.06 -18.46
CA ALA A 504 -27.48 -16.48 -17.16
C ALA A 504 -28.60 -17.26 -16.46
N VAL A 505 -28.47 -17.45 -15.15
CA VAL A 505 -29.58 -17.89 -14.29
C VAL A 505 -29.87 -16.80 -13.28
N VAL A 506 -31.06 -16.20 -13.33
CA VAL A 506 -31.43 -15.11 -12.43
C VAL A 506 -32.26 -15.66 -11.26
N HIS A 507 -31.76 -15.50 -10.05
CA HIS A 507 -32.45 -15.79 -8.81
C HIS A 507 -32.75 -14.48 -8.07
N GLY A 508 -33.88 -14.39 -7.38
CA GLY A 508 -34.08 -13.24 -6.51
C GLY A 508 -35.52 -12.84 -6.24
N SER A 509 -35.67 -11.82 -5.41
CA SER A 509 -36.93 -11.12 -5.14
C SER A 509 -36.65 -9.67 -4.75
N GLY A 510 -37.68 -8.83 -4.80
CA GLY A 510 -37.55 -7.40 -4.55
C GLY A 510 -36.85 -6.66 -5.69
N LEU A 511 -37.01 -7.13 -6.93
CA LEU A 511 -36.56 -6.40 -8.11
C LEU A 511 -37.57 -5.30 -8.44
N ARG A 512 -37.07 -4.09 -8.69
CA ARG A 512 -37.87 -2.96 -9.15
C ARG A 512 -37.18 -2.37 -10.37
N SER A 513 -37.86 -2.34 -11.50
CA SER A 513 -37.37 -1.70 -12.72
C SER A 513 -38.28 -0.56 -13.15
N THR A 514 -37.73 0.33 -13.95
CA THR A 514 -38.47 1.44 -14.55
C THR A 514 -39.58 0.90 -15.46
N PRO A 515 -40.80 1.45 -15.41
CA PRO A 515 -41.87 1.05 -16.32
C PRO A 515 -41.42 1.14 -17.78
N GLY A 516 -41.64 0.07 -18.55
CA GLY A 516 -41.21 -0.02 -19.95
C GLY A 516 -39.77 -0.51 -20.17
N SER A 517 -39.01 -0.84 -19.10
CA SER A 517 -37.73 -1.54 -19.24
C SER A 517 -37.92 -2.87 -19.98
N ARG A 518 -36.98 -3.24 -20.85
CA ARG A 518 -37.02 -4.54 -21.55
C ARG A 518 -36.88 -5.74 -20.59
N GLY A 519 -36.22 -5.53 -19.46
CA GLY A 519 -35.94 -6.56 -18.45
C GLY A 519 -34.68 -7.34 -18.76
N VAL A 520 -34.62 -7.97 -19.93
CA VAL A 520 -33.44 -8.71 -20.43
C VAL A 520 -33.18 -8.45 -21.90
N ALA A 521 -31.95 -8.65 -22.36
CA ALA A 521 -31.63 -8.83 -23.77
C ALA A 521 -30.81 -10.10 -23.94
N ILE A 522 -31.14 -10.92 -24.94
CA ILE A 522 -30.44 -12.16 -25.23
C ILE A 522 -30.05 -12.16 -26.70
N ALA A 523 -28.76 -12.14 -26.97
CA ALA A 523 -28.22 -12.24 -28.32
C ALA A 523 -28.32 -13.68 -28.83
N ALA A 524 -28.27 -13.87 -30.16
CA ALA A 524 -28.25 -15.19 -30.78
C ALA A 524 -27.11 -16.04 -30.22
N GLY A 525 -27.44 -17.24 -29.73
CA GLY A 525 -26.51 -18.18 -29.06
C GLY A 525 -26.48 -18.06 -27.53
N GLY A 526 -26.96 -16.93 -26.98
CA GLY A 526 -27.10 -16.73 -25.54
C GLY A 526 -28.34 -17.42 -24.97
N SER A 527 -28.39 -17.57 -23.63
CA SER A 527 -29.55 -18.15 -22.95
C SER A 527 -29.78 -17.54 -21.56
N LEU A 528 -31.04 -17.51 -21.13
CA LEU A 528 -31.41 -17.04 -19.78
C LEU A 528 -32.53 -17.88 -19.19
N VAL A 529 -32.36 -18.28 -17.93
CA VAL A 529 -33.42 -18.85 -17.08
C VAL A 529 -33.69 -17.89 -15.92
N SER A 530 -34.96 -17.67 -15.58
CA SER A 530 -35.34 -16.82 -14.44
C SER A 530 -36.08 -17.64 -13.38
N TYR A 531 -35.68 -17.47 -12.14
CA TYR A 531 -36.40 -17.87 -10.92
C TYR A 531 -36.78 -16.64 -10.08
N ALA A 532 -36.82 -15.46 -10.69
CA ALA A 532 -37.17 -14.19 -10.06
C ALA A 532 -38.59 -13.76 -10.50
N PRO A 533 -39.61 -13.87 -9.63
CA PRO A 533 -40.99 -13.52 -9.99
C PRO A 533 -41.14 -12.04 -10.37
N ASP A 534 -40.31 -11.18 -9.78
CA ASP A 534 -40.34 -9.73 -10.00
C ASP A 534 -39.58 -9.30 -11.28
N LEU A 535 -38.97 -10.23 -12.02
CA LEU A 535 -38.34 -9.92 -13.31
C LEU A 535 -39.43 -9.71 -14.37
N ALA A 536 -39.71 -8.45 -14.70
CA ALA A 536 -40.61 -8.07 -15.79
C ALA A 536 -39.92 -8.25 -17.15
N VAL A 537 -40.43 -9.16 -17.99
CA VAL A 537 -39.79 -9.55 -19.26
C VAL A 537 -40.76 -10.23 -20.23
N ASP A 538 -40.47 -10.22 -21.54
CA ASP A 538 -41.14 -11.12 -22.49
C ASP A 538 -40.64 -12.55 -22.27
N VAL A 539 -41.52 -13.40 -21.72
CA VAL A 539 -41.15 -14.76 -21.33
C VAL A 539 -40.94 -15.71 -22.51
N SER A 540 -41.23 -15.25 -23.74
CA SER A 540 -40.84 -15.98 -24.96
C SER A 540 -39.36 -15.88 -25.27
N GLU A 541 -38.65 -14.90 -24.71
CA GLU A 541 -37.18 -14.78 -24.81
C GLU A 541 -36.45 -15.74 -23.83
N LEU A 542 -37.14 -16.24 -22.79
CA LEU A 542 -36.54 -17.06 -21.75
C LEU A 542 -36.48 -18.55 -22.13
N VAL A 543 -35.44 -19.23 -21.63
CA VAL A 543 -35.39 -20.68 -21.63
C VAL A 543 -36.43 -21.22 -20.64
N ARG A 544 -37.34 -22.05 -21.16
CA ARG A 544 -38.33 -22.77 -20.36
C ARG A 544 -37.63 -23.84 -19.53
N ALA A 545 -37.76 -23.74 -18.20
CA ALA A 545 -37.27 -24.73 -17.26
C ALA A 545 -38.31 -24.88 -16.15
N ASP A 546 -38.46 -26.10 -15.63
CA ASP A 546 -39.46 -26.38 -14.60
C ASP A 546 -39.19 -25.55 -13.34
N GLY A 547 -40.24 -24.91 -12.81
CA GLY A 547 -40.15 -24.02 -11.65
C GLY A 547 -39.65 -22.60 -11.94
N SER A 548 -39.27 -22.26 -13.18
CA SER A 548 -38.91 -20.89 -13.58
C SER A 548 -40.05 -19.90 -13.33
N ARG A 549 -39.72 -18.66 -12.97
CA ARG A 549 -40.67 -17.59 -12.61
C ARG A 549 -40.24 -16.24 -13.18
N ALA A 550 -41.23 -15.46 -13.61
CA ALA A 550 -41.07 -14.10 -14.10
C ALA A 550 -42.44 -13.39 -14.13
N THR A 551 -42.44 -12.09 -14.45
CA THR A 551 -43.66 -11.33 -14.78
C THR A 551 -43.68 -11.08 -16.29
N ASN A 552 -44.58 -11.74 -17.02
CA ASN A 552 -44.68 -11.59 -18.47
C ASN A 552 -45.18 -10.19 -18.86
N THR A 553 -44.46 -9.54 -19.76
CA THR A 553 -44.82 -8.22 -20.30
C THR A 553 -45.41 -8.28 -21.70
N ASN A 554 -45.44 -9.44 -22.37
CA ASN A 554 -45.95 -9.57 -23.72
C ASN A 554 -47.45 -9.95 -23.74
N PRO A 555 -48.37 -9.02 -24.07
CA PRO A 555 -49.81 -9.27 -24.09
C PRO A 555 -50.27 -10.16 -25.26
N ARG A 556 -49.38 -10.45 -26.22
CA ARG A 556 -49.70 -11.29 -27.39
C ARG A 556 -49.58 -12.79 -27.10
N LEU A 557 -48.94 -13.15 -25.99
CA LEU A 557 -48.85 -14.54 -25.56
C LEU A 557 -50.18 -15.00 -24.97
N SER A 558 -50.55 -16.26 -25.20
CA SER A 558 -51.83 -16.83 -24.76
C SER A 558 -51.99 -16.88 -23.23
N CYS A 559 -50.90 -16.79 -22.47
CA CYS A 559 -50.93 -16.64 -21.01
C CYS A 559 -51.25 -15.21 -20.53
N GLY A 560 -51.23 -14.21 -21.41
CA GLY A 560 -51.44 -12.80 -21.05
C GLY A 560 -50.27 -12.18 -20.27
N THR A 561 -50.40 -10.90 -19.91
CA THR A 561 -49.41 -10.19 -19.08
C THR A 561 -49.63 -10.47 -17.60
N GLY A 562 -48.56 -10.61 -16.82
CA GLY A 562 -48.63 -10.82 -15.37
C GLY A 562 -47.68 -11.90 -14.86
N PRO A 563 -47.72 -12.22 -13.56
CA PRO A 563 -46.86 -13.24 -12.97
C PRO A 563 -47.10 -14.62 -13.60
N VAL A 564 -46.02 -15.29 -13.99
CA VAL A 564 -46.05 -16.64 -14.58
C VAL A 564 -45.07 -17.60 -13.88
N VAL A 565 -45.40 -18.88 -13.94
CA VAL A 565 -44.52 -19.99 -13.54
C VAL A 565 -44.44 -21.00 -14.69
N CYS A 566 -43.26 -21.56 -14.95
CA CYS A 566 -43.09 -22.61 -15.95
C CYS A 566 -43.27 -23.98 -15.28
N ALA A 567 -44.20 -24.79 -15.80
CA ALA A 567 -44.42 -26.17 -15.38
C ALA A 567 -44.10 -27.12 -16.55
N GLY A 568 -43.11 -27.99 -16.38
CA GLY A 568 -42.50 -28.77 -17.45
C GLY A 568 -41.80 -27.85 -18.46
N LEU A 569 -42.53 -27.46 -19.51
CA LEU A 569 -42.10 -26.52 -20.55
C LEU A 569 -43.23 -25.56 -20.95
N THR A 570 -44.20 -25.31 -20.06
CA THR A 570 -45.34 -24.44 -20.35
C THR A 570 -45.39 -23.30 -19.35
N TRP A 571 -45.42 -22.07 -19.83
CA TRP A 571 -45.62 -20.89 -19.00
C TRP A 571 -47.09 -20.80 -18.61
N GLN A 572 -47.38 -20.74 -17.31
CA GLN A 572 -48.72 -20.63 -16.77
C GLN A 572 -48.85 -19.34 -15.97
N HIS A 573 -49.88 -18.54 -16.27
CA HIS A 573 -50.22 -17.36 -15.51
C HIS A 573 -50.71 -17.75 -14.11
N VAL A 574 -50.15 -17.13 -13.07
CA VAL A 574 -50.36 -17.52 -11.66
C VAL A 574 -51.81 -17.30 -11.24
N GLU A 575 -52.45 -16.20 -11.67
CA GLU A 575 -53.83 -15.88 -11.27
C GLU A 575 -54.91 -16.53 -12.15
N THR A 576 -54.74 -16.53 -13.48
CA THR A 576 -55.77 -16.98 -14.43
C THR A 576 -55.62 -18.44 -14.85
N GLY A 577 -54.44 -19.04 -14.65
CA GLY A 577 -54.11 -20.38 -15.14
C GLY A 577 -53.91 -20.47 -16.66
N ALA A 578 -53.95 -19.35 -17.41
CA ALA A 578 -53.75 -19.34 -18.86
C ALA A 578 -52.31 -19.74 -19.23
N THR A 579 -52.13 -20.44 -20.36
CA THR A 579 -50.86 -21.11 -20.71
C THR A 579 -50.24 -20.64 -22.02
N TYR A 580 -48.91 -20.69 -22.14
CA TYR A 580 -48.10 -20.40 -23.35
C TYR A 580 -46.92 -21.39 -23.52
#